data_AF-A0A8H8NM31-F1
#
_entry.id   AF-A0A8H8NM31-F1
#
_cell.length_a   1.000
_cell.length_b   1.000
_cell.length_c   1.000
_cell.angle_alpha   90.00
_cell.angle_beta   90.00
_cell.angle_gamma   90.00
#
_symmetry.space_group_name_H-M   'P 1'
#
loop_
_entity.id
_entity.type
_entity.pdbx_description
1 polymer ?
#
loop_
_entity_poly.entity_id
_entity_poly.type
_entity_poly.pdbx_seq_one_letter_code
_entity_poly.pdbx_strand_id
1 'polypeptide(L)'
;MHELSECTGYQPIQAVYNETLGPENDIVSALGTIANMNTALFILAFAPLCNPNVQSRGVVRPNLKARSSSTPTGAGSTTLAATPTAIPVKLGTRRFAPTLSSVLKAVRASGNSLTLKFVTKTDNTNIGSRVYLLADDTKYQMFKLKNQEFTFDVDVSNLPCGLNGALYFSQMDADGGMAKYSNNKAGAKYGTGYCDAQCPKDIKFINGEANVLDWKGSSNDANSGTGRYGTCCNEMDVWEANSVSTAYTPHPCNVQGQTRCSGSQCTSTCDQAGCDFNSYRMGVKNFYGKGLTVDTSKKMTVVTQFITADGTASGALKEIRRIYVQNGKVIQNSKTNISGMSAYDSITEPFCSAQKTAFSDTNTFSQMGGYTNMGKAFDAGMVLVLSIWDDHAANMLWLDSNYPTDRPASQPGVARGSCATTSGVPKDVETNSPNASVTFSNIKFGDLGSTYSA
;
A
#
# COMPACT_ATOMS: atom_id res chain seq x y z
N MET A 1 38.10 1.24 -36.27
CA MET A 1 39.14 1.42 -35.25
C MET A 1 39.15 2.88 -34.85
N HIS A 2 38.64 3.19 -33.67
CA HIS A 2 39.09 4.30 -32.82
C HIS A 2 38.56 4.03 -31.40
N GLU A 3 39.41 4.39 -30.45
CA GLU A 3 39.65 3.70 -29.19
C GLU A 3 38.61 3.93 -28.10
N LEU A 4 38.45 2.88 -27.29
CA LEU A 4 37.87 2.90 -25.95
C LEU A 4 38.85 3.65 -25.02
N SER A 5 38.36 4.66 -24.31
CA SER A 5 39.01 5.14 -23.08
C SER A 5 38.16 4.71 -21.89
N GLU A 6 38.79 3.92 -21.02
CA GLU A 6 38.30 3.51 -19.73
C GLU A 6 38.19 4.73 -18.79
N CYS A 7 37.12 4.78 -17.99
CA CYS A 7 37.11 5.55 -16.75
C CYS A 7 36.86 4.57 -15.61
N THR A 8 37.96 4.18 -14.97
CA THR A 8 38.02 3.50 -13.70
C THR A 8 37.72 4.48 -12.56
N GLY A 9 37.03 3.99 -11.52
CA GLY A 9 37.01 4.61 -10.20
C GLY A 9 35.80 5.51 -9.89
N TYR A 10 34.77 4.96 -9.27
CA TYR A 10 33.94 5.70 -8.30
C TYR A 10 33.54 4.78 -7.14
N GLN A 11 34.05 5.12 -5.96
CA GLN A 11 33.66 4.56 -4.67
C GLN A 11 32.18 4.91 -4.38
N PRO A 12 31.35 3.99 -3.87
CA PRO A 12 30.04 4.34 -3.36
C PRO A 12 30.20 5.23 -2.12
N ILE A 13 29.63 6.43 -2.14
CA ILE A 13 29.44 7.22 -0.91
C ILE A 13 28.33 6.51 -0.12
N GLN A 14 28.74 5.68 0.83
CA GLN A 14 27.92 5.22 1.94
C GLN A 14 27.51 6.43 2.78
N ALA A 15 26.22 6.64 2.97
CA ALA A 15 25.74 7.40 4.13
C ALA A 15 25.60 6.42 5.31
N VAL A 16 26.73 6.06 5.92
CA VAL A 16 26.74 5.56 7.29
C VAL A 16 26.42 6.77 8.17
N TYR A 17 25.25 6.78 8.80
CA TYR A 17 25.00 7.72 9.88
C TYR A 17 25.77 7.23 11.11
N ASN A 18 27.00 7.70 11.25
CA ASN A 18 27.66 7.76 12.55
C ASN A 18 27.30 9.12 13.16
N GLU A 19 26.65 9.10 14.32
CA GLU A 19 26.43 10.29 15.11
C GLU A 19 27.78 10.92 15.47
N THR A 20 28.09 12.09 14.89
CA THR A 20 29.04 13.01 15.50
C THR A 20 28.39 13.62 16.73
N LEU A 21 28.69 13.03 17.88
CA LEU A 21 28.59 13.66 19.18
C LEU A 21 29.57 14.86 19.23
N GLY A 22 29.15 15.92 19.91
CA GLY A 22 30.07 16.91 20.45
C GLY A 22 29.41 17.68 21.60
N PRO A 23 30.18 18.38 22.46
CA PRO A 23 31.63 18.31 22.64
C PRO A 23 32.03 17.59 23.95
N GLU A 24 33.30 17.24 24.03
CA GLU A 24 33.99 16.60 25.16
C GLU A 24 33.72 17.26 26.51
N ASN A 25 33.47 16.43 27.53
CA ASN A 25 34.16 16.45 28.83
C ASN A 25 33.86 15.15 29.60
N ASP A 26 34.91 14.36 29.79
CA ASP A 26 35.24 13.39 30.85
C ASP A 26 34.11 12.67 31.63
N ILE A 27 34.13 11.33 31.61
CA ILE A 27 34.59 10.44 32.70
C ILE A 27 34.31 8.96 32.36
N VAL A 28 35.29 8.13 32.71
CA VAL A 28 35.45 6.69 32.51
C VAL A 28 34.44 5.82 33.30
N SER A 29 34.12 4.66 32.71
CA SER A 29 33.59 3.39 33.29
C SER A 29 32.08 3.20 33.47
N ALA A 30 31.51 2.28 32.68
CA ALA A 30 30.77 1.11 33.18
C ALA A 30 30.44 0.14 32.02
N LEU A 31 30.82 -1.13 32.22
CA LEU A 31 30.45 -2.28 31.40
C LEU A 31 28.96 -2.61 31.55
N GLY A 32 28.32 -3.11 30.49
CA GLY A 32 27.10 -3.92 30.61
C GLY A 32 26.07 -3.74 29.50
N THR A 33 26.09 -4.66 28.54
CA THR A 33 24.91 -5.30 27.91
C THR A 33 23.77 -4.41 27.40
N ILE A 34 23.64 -4.30 26.06
CA ILE A 34 22.45 -4.66 25.25
C ILE A 34 22.82 -4.38 23.79
N ALA A 35 23.07 -5.46 23.04
CA ALA A 35 23.04 -5.45 21.58
C ALA A 35 21.61 -5.81 21.16
N ASN A 36 20.92 -4.89 20.47
CA ASN A 36 19.89 -5.14 19.45
C ASN A 36 19.11 -3.85 19.16
N MET A 37 19.49 -3.14 18.11
CA MET A 37 18.59 -2.23 17.39
C MET A 37 18.89 -2.37 15.90
N ASN A 38 18.05 -3.14 15.20
CA ASN A 38 18.03 -3.18 13.74
C ASN A 38 17.39 -1.91 13.21
N THR A 39 18.15 -1.11 12.46
CA THR A 39 17.64 0.01 11.68
C THR A 39 16.89 -0.53 10.46
N ALA A 40 15.56 -0.37 10.43
CA ALA A 40 14.74 -0.72 9.27
C ALA A 40 14.86 0.35 8.17
N LEU A 41 15.21 -0.05 6.94
CA LEU A 41 15.26 0.82 5.77
C LEU A 41 13.94 0.73 4.99
N PHE A 42 13.30 1.87 4.76
CA PHE A 42 12.09 1.98 3.92
C PHE A 42 12.45 2.65 2.59
N ILE A 43 11.98 2.09 1.47
CA ILE A 43 12.17 2.68 0.13
C ILE A 43 10.81 3.01 -0.49
N LEU A 44 10.71 4.20 -1.09
CA LEU A 44 9.59 4.60 -1.94
C LEU A 44 9.75 4.04 -3.35
N ALA A 45 8.67 3.42 -3.86
CA ALA A 45 8.53 3.21 -5.29
C ALA A 45 8.20 4.55 -5.97
N PHE A 46 9.14 5.11 -6.73
CA PHE A 46 8.88 6.29 -7.58
C PHE A 46 8.84 5.91 -9.06
N ALA A 47 7.84 6.48 -9.74
CA ALA A 47 7.78 6.53 -11.18
C ALA A 47 8.80 7.55 -11.75
N PRO A 48 9.51 7.25 -12.85
CA PRO A 48 10.18 8.29 -13.62
C PRO A 48 9.14 9.18 -14.33
N LEU A 49 9.20 10.48 -14.12
CA LEU A 49 8.53 11.48 -14.96
C LEU A 49 9.51 11.91 -16.06
N CYS A 50 9.26 11.51 -17.30
CA CYS A 50 9.83 12.21 -18.46
C CYS A 50 9.10 13.54 -18.61
N ASN A 51 9.77 14.65 -18.32
CA ASN A 51 9.27 16.01 -18.56
C ASN A 51 9.56 16.43 -20.02
N PRO A 52 8.56 16.66 -20.88
CA PRO A 52 8.76 17.14 -22.24
C PRO A 52 8.54 18.65 -22.29
N ASN A 53 9.36 19.46 -21.62
CA ASN A 53 9.35 20.91 -21.83
C ASN A 53 10.70 21.55 -21.49
N VAL A 54 11.57 21.60 -22.51
CA VAL A 54 12.65 22.59 -22.59
C VAL A 54 12.42 23.34 -23.89
N GLN A 55 11.77 24.50 -23.82
CA GLN A 55 11.64 25.41 -24.95
C GLN A 55 12.98 26.13 -25.18
N SER A 56 13.59 25.90 -26.34
CA SER A 56 14.65 26.75 -26.87
C SER A 56 14.07 28.04 -27.45
N ARG A 57 14.61 29.19 -27.03
CA ARG A 57 14.30 30.52 -27.55
C ARG A 57 14.69 30.66 -29.02
N GLY A 58 13.84 31.34 -29.81
CA GLY A 58 14.15 31.75 -31.18
C GLY A 58 12.99 32.53 -31.82
N VAL A 59 13.06 33.85 -31.79
CA VAL A 59 12.15 34.80 -32.46
C VAL A 59 12.53 34.90 -33.93
N VAL A 60 11.57 34.76 -34.87
CA VAL A 60 11.33 35.61 -36.07
C VAL A 60 9.95 35.25 -36.68
N ARG A 61 9.10 36.24 -36.90
CA ARG A 61 7.95 36.28 -37.86
C ARG A 61 8.36 37.23 -39.01
N PRO A 62 7.78 37.24 -40.25
CA PRO A 62 6.34 37.12 -40.49
C PRO A 62 5.82 36.53 -41.85
N ASN A 63 4.49 36.35 -41.88
CA ASN A 63 3.51 36.46 -42.99
C ASN A 63 3.54 35.48 -44.19
N LEU A 64 2.48 34.69 -44.36
CA LEU A 64 1.44 34.92 -45.40
C LEU A 64 0.22 33.97 -45.24
N LYS A 65 -0.95 34.51 -45.62
CA LYS A 65 -2.33 33.96 -45.51
C LYS A 65 -2.63 32.86 -46.54
N ALA A 66 -3.45 31.87 -46.18
CA ALA A 66 -4.83 31.66 -46.72
C ALA A 66 -5.42 30.27 -46.36
N ARG A 67 -6.71 30.29 -45.95
CA ARG A 67 -7.85 29.31 -46.06
C ARG A 67 -7.54 27.83 -46.37
N SER A 68 -8.22 26.80 -45.86
CA SER A 68 -9.47 26.63 -45.09
C SER A 68 -9.65 25.14 -44.75
N SER A 69 -10.48 24.84 -43.74
CA SER A 69 -11.22 23.59 -43.48
C SER A 69 -10.62 22.49 -42.56
N SER A 70 -11.50 22.09 -41.62
CA SER A 70 -11.65 20.81 -40.89
C SER A 70 -10.61 20.32 -39.86
N THR A 71 -11.07 20.33 -38.59
CA THR A 71 -10.82 19.40 -37.45
C THR A 71 -9.40 19.24 -36.84
N PRO A 72 -9.28 19.16 -35.49
CA PRO A 72 -8.00 19.13 -34.81
C PRO A 72 -7.42 17.71 -34.74
N THR A 73 -6.29 17.49 -35.40
CA THR A 73 -5.41 16.34 -35.13
C THR A 73 -4.44 16.71 -34.02
N GLY A 74 -4.62 16.11 -32.85
CA GLY A 74 -3.55 15.91 -31.90
C GLY A 74 -2.66 14.76 -32.39
N ALA A 75 -1.34 14.96 -32.39
CA ALA A 75 -0.32 13.92 -32.33
C ALA A 75 1.06 14.58 -32.29
N GLY A 76 1.97 14.10 -31.43
CA GLY A 76 3.39 14.44 -31.58
C GLY A 76 4.30 14.31 -30.37
N SER A 77 4.43 13.12 -29.79
CA SER A 77 5.77 12.57 -29.51
C SER A 77 5.68 11.04 -29.49
N THR A 78 5.76 10.45 -30.69
CA THR A 78 5.70 9.00 -30.96
C THR A 78 7.08 8.40 -31.23
N THR A 79 8.17 9.04 -30.80
CA THR A 79 9.54 8.62 -31.11
C THR A 79 10.29 7.97 -29.93
N LEU A 80 9.56 7.23 -29.08
CA LEU A 80 10.12 6.17 -28.23
C LEU A 80 9.27 4.90 -28.44
N ALA A 81 9.55 4.24 -29.57
CA ALA A 81 9.21 2.86 -29.98
C ALA A 81 7.82 2.30 -29.61
N ALA A 82 6.96 2.18 -30.63
CA ALA A 82 5.70 1.45 -30.61
C ALA A 82 5.85 -0.09 -30.68
N THR A 83 6.88 -0.66 -30.05
CA THR A 83 7.02 -2.13 -29.92
C THR A 83 7.46 -2.50 -28.49
N PRO A 84 6.81 -3.50 -27.85
CA PRO A 84 7.08 -3.87 -26.46
C PRO A 84 8.42 -4.60 -26.23
N THR A 85 9.27 -4.71 -27.26
CA THR A 85 10.64 -5.18 -27.09
C THR A 85 11.45 -4.16 -26.31
N ALA A 86 11.49 -4.38 -24.99
CA ALA A 86 12.47 -3.88 -24.04
C ALA A 86 12.73 -2.37 -24.16
N ILE A 87 11.85 -1.56 -23.57
CA ILE A 87 12.40 -0.52 -22.70
C ILE A 87 12.78 -1.28 -21.42
N PRO A 88 14.03 -1.76 -21.28
CA PRO A 88 14.43 -2.39 -20.03
C PRO A 88 14.17 -1.42 -18.90
N VAL A 89 13.98 -1.93 -17.68
CA VAL A 89 14.10 -1.10 -16.47
C VAL A 89 15.60 -0.78 -16.30
N LYS A 90 16.17 -0.04 -17.27
CA LYS A 90 17.41 0.72 -17.14
C LYS A 90 16.96 2.11 -16.78
N LEU A 91 16.75 2.33 -15.49
CA LEU A 91 16.82 3.68 -14.95
C LEU A 91 18.27 4.11 -15.18
N GLY A 92 18.50 4.88 -16.25
CA GLY A 92 19.82 5.38 -16.59
C GLY A 92 20.44 6.05 -15.37
N THR A 93 21.76 6.05 -15.30
CA THR A 93 22.60 6.68 -14.25
C THR A 93 22.38 8.19 -14.05
N ARG A 94 21.32 8.78 -14.61
CA ARG A 94 20.77 10.01 -14.06
C ARG A 94 20.40 9.71 -12.62
N ARG A 95 21.18 10.28 -11.69
CA ARG A 95 20.88 10.31 -10.26
C ARG A 95 19.37 10.36 -10.10
N PHE A 96 18.77 9.33 -9.51
CA PHE A 96 17.57 9.51 -8.70
C PHE A 96 17.99 10.39 -7.54
N ALA A 97 18.13 11.67 -7.83
CA ALA A 97 17.89 12.71 -6.88
C ALA A 97 16.65 13.45 -7.40
N PRO A 98 15.42 12.91 -7.28
CA PRO A 98 14.46 13.78 -6.60
C PRO A 98 15.23 14.22 -5.35
N THR A 99 15.56 15.51 -5.24
CA THR A 99 16.46 15.96 -4.16
C THR A 99 16.05 15.22 -2.91
N LEU A 100 16.95 14.46 -2.27
CA LEU A 100 16.64 13.57 -1.14
C LEU A 100 15.64 14.24 -0.16
N SER A 101 15.75 15.58 -0.06
CA SER A 101 14.77 16.58 0.41
C SER A 101 13.26 16.34 0.14
N SER A 102 12.78 16.05 -1.08
CA SER A 102 11.35 15.89 -1.37
C SER A 102 10.78 14.60 -0.77
N VAL A 103 11.54 13.51 -0.89
CA VAL A 103 11.22 12.19 -0.33
C VAL A 103 11.23 12.25 1.20
N LEU A 104 12.27 12.84 1.79
CA LEU A 104 12.39 13.09 3.23
C LEU A 104 11.30 14.05 3.78
N LYS A 105 10.61 14.80 2.92
CA LYS A 105 9.46 15.62 3.33
C LYS A 105 8.15 14.83 3.37
N ALA A 106 7.96 13.90 2.43
CA ALA A 106 6.75 13.07 2.32
C ALA A 106 6.76 11.87 3.27
N VAL A 107 7.91 11.22 3.40
CA VAL A 107 8.11 10.00 4.20
C VAL A 107 9.23 10.24 5.19
N ARG A 108 8.94 10.07 6.47
CA ARG A 108 9.88 10.35 7.55
C ARG A 108 9.95 9.16 8.48
N ALA A 109 11.13 8.56 8.57
CA ALA A 109 11.44 7.56 9.58
C ALA A 109 12.24 8.20 10.72
N SER A 110 11.94 7.83 11.96
CA SER A 110 12.72 8.19 13.15
C SER A 110 12.62 7.07 14.17
N GLY A 111 13.75 6.47 14.54
CA GLY A 111 13.78 5.29 15.39
C GLY A 111 12.92 4.17 14.83
N ASN A 112 11.89 3.76 15.57
CA ASN A 112 10.94 2.72 15.19
C ASN A 112 9.63 3.25 14.57
N SER A 113 9.59 4.51 14.13
CA SER A 113 8.40 5.18 13.63
C SER A 113 8.57 5.65 12.18
N LEU A 114 7.49 5.56 11.41
CA LEU A 114 7.36 6.00 10.03
C LEU A 114 6.10 6.86 9.87
N THR A 115 6.28 8.14 9.54
CA THR A 115 5.19 9.05 9.18
C THR A 115 5.11 9.23 7.68
N LEU A 116 3.92 9.00 7.12
CA LEU A 116 3.58 9.25 5.72
C LEU A 116 2.66 10.46 5.63
N LYS A 117 3.08 11.50 4.91
CA LYS A 117 2.25 12.67 4.60
C LYS A 117 1.46 12.45 3.33
N PHE A 118 0.25 12.98 3.31
CA PHE A 118 -0.63 12.87 2.16
C PHE A 118 -0.17 13.78 1.01
N VAL A 119 -0.10 15.10 1.19
CA VAL A 119 0.36 16.02 0.15
C VAL A 119 1.74 16.58 0.49
N THR A 120 2.67 16.49 -0.46
CA THR A 120 3.99 17.12 -0.36
C THR A 120 4.25 17.99 -1.58
N LYS A 121 4.27 19.31 -1.36
CA LYS A 121 4.57 20.30 -2.40
C LYS A 121 6.08 20.45 -2.57
N THR A 122 6.59 20.13 -3.76
CA THR A 122 7.95 20.45 -4.22
C THR A 122 7.88 21.12 -5.59
N ASP A 123 8.92 21.05 -6.42
CA ASP A 123 8.83 21.47 -7.83
C ASP A 123 7.73 20.71 -8.59
N ASN A 124 7.43 19.49 -8.15
CA ASN A 124 6.20 18.77 -8.45
C ASN A 124 5.44 18.46 -7.15
N THR A 125 4.11 18.46 -7.20
CA THR A 125 3.29 18.04 -6.06
C THR A 125 3.17 16.52 -6.06
N ASN A 126 3.52 15.89 -4.93
CA ASN A 126 3.31 14.47 -4.69
C ASN A 126 2.07 14.26 -3.81
N ILE A 127 1.22 13.30 -4.19
CA ILE A 127 0.00 12.91 -3.48
C ILE A 127 0.15 11.44 -3.10
N GLY A 128 0.02 11.14 -1.81
CA GLY A 128 0.13 9.80 -1.27
C GLY A 128 1.55 9.22 -1.33
N SER A 129 1.71 8.02 -0.76
CA SER A 129 2.93 7.23 -0.91
C SER A 129 2.65 5.76 -0.61
N ARG A 130 3.48 4.89 -1.18
CA ARG A 130 3.53 3.45 -0.86
C ARG A 130 4.99 3.04 -0.68
N VAL A 131 5.28 2.40 0.44
CA VAL A 131 6.62 1.95 0.81
C VAL A 131 6.60 0.50 1.27
N TYR A 132 7.76 -0.13 1.18
CA TYR A 132 7.96 -1.52 1.57
C TYR A 132 9.05 -1.62 2.64
N LEU A 133 8.94 -2.62 3.52
CA LEU A 133 10.00 -2.93 4.46
C LEU A 133 11.07 -3.79 3.80
N LEU A 134 12.33 -3.34 3.87
CA LEU A 134 13.48 -4.11 3.39
C LEU A 134 14.12 -4.94 4.51
N ALA A 135 14.57 -6.14 4.15
CA ALA A 135 15.49 -6.92 4.98
C ALA A 135 16.93 -6.43 4.80
N ASP A 136 17.28 -6.07 3.57
CA ASP A 136 18.56 -5.50 3.16
C ASP A 136 18.36 -4.58 1.93
N ASP A 137 19.41 -3.92 1.46
CA ASP A 137 19.37 -2.98 0.32
C ASP A 137 18.85 -3.58 -1.00
N THR A 138 18.72 -4.89 -1.11
CA THR A 138 18.39 -5.63 -2.34
C THR A 138 17.15 -6.51 -2.22
N LYS A 139 16.63 -6.73 -1.02
CA LYS A 139 15.49 -7.62 -0.76
C LYS A 139 14.50 -7.06 0.24
N TYR A 140 13.22 -7.28 -0.03
CA TYR A 140 12.14 -7.07 0.93
C TYR A 140 12.24 -8.03 2.10
N GLN A 141 11.77 -7.58 3.27
CA GLN A 141 11.54 -8.46 4.40
C GLN A 141 10.32 -9.33 4.12
N MET A 142 10.54 -10.64 4.10
CA MET A 142 9.49 -11.64 3.91
C MET A 142 8.94 -12.09 5.27
N PHE A 143 7.63 -12.03 5.45
CA PHE A 143 6.94 -12.46 6.67
C PHE A 143 6.13 -13.72 6.44
N LYS A 144 6.41 -14.77 7.23
CA LYS A 144 5.64 -16.02 7.22
C LYS A 144 4.59 -15.99 8.33
N LEU A 145 3.35 -15.67 7.98
CA LEU A 145 2.37 -15.21 8.95
C LEU A 145 1.67 -16.34 9.73
N LYS A 146 1.72 -17.60 9.28
CA LYS A 146 0.95 -18.67 9.93
C LYS A 146 1.42 -18.93 11.36
N ASN A 147 0.46 -18.98 12.29
CA ASN A 147 0.66 -19.16 13.72
C ASN A 147 1.60 -18.12 14.34
N GLN A 148 1.53 -16.90 13.81
CA GLN A 148 2.27 -15.74 14.29
C GLN A 148 1.31 -14.58 14.56
N GLU A 149 1.83 -13.59 15.25
CA GLU A 149 1.19 -12.34 15.61
C GLU A 149 1.98 -11.18 15.00
N PHE A 150 1.27 -10.28 14.31
CA PHE A 150 1.83 -9.04 13.79
C PHE A 150 1.17 -7.86 14.50
N THR A 151 1.99 -7.00 15.08
CA THR A 151 1.55 -5.89 15.91
C THR A 151 2.27 -4.62 15.55
N PHE A 152 1.57 -3.50 15.61
CA PHE A 152 2.15 -2.18 15.39
C PHE A 152 1.35 -1.13 16.16
N ASP A 153 1.97 -0.01 16.45
CA ASP A 153 1.29 1.19 16.89
C ASP A 153 0.92 2.07 15.68
N VAL A 154 -0.25 2.69 15.71
CA VAL A 154 -0.70 3.62 14.68
C VAL A 154 -1.33 4.88 15.26
N ASP A 155 -1.04 6.01 14.65
CA ASP A 155 -1.73 7.28 14.85
C ASP A 155 -2.41 7.70 13.54
N VAL A 156 -3.74 7.67 13.58
CA VAL A 156 -4.65 8.08 12.48
C VAL A 156 -5.42 9.36 12.82
N SER A 157 -5.07 10.04 13.91
CA SER A 157 -5.81 11.22 14.39
C SER A 157 -5.86 12.37 13.38
N ASN A 158 -4.90 12.37 12.44
CA ASN A 158 -4.78 13.32 11.34
C ASN A 158 -5.16 12.71 9.97
N LEU A 159 -5.99 11.66 9.96
CA LEU A 159 -6.58 11.07 8.75
C LEU A 159 -8.11 11.27 8.72
N PRO A 160 -8.63 12.26 7.98
CA PRO A 160 -10.07 12.47 7.82
C PRO A 160 -10.74 11.45 6.89
N CYS A 161 -12.07 11.58 6.74
CA CYS A 161 -12.85 10.90 5.71
C CYS A 161 -12.22 11.04 4.32
N GLY A 162 -12.29 10.00 3.49
CA GLY A 162 -11.76 10.02 2.14
C GLY A 162 -10.29 9.62 2.00
N LEU A 163 -9.59 9.44 3.13
CA LEU A 163 -8.21 8.94 3.14
C LEU A 163 -8.13 7.54 3.73
N ASN A 164 -7.09 6.83 3.35
CA ASN A 164 -6.73 5.54 3.93
C ASN A 164 -5.22 5.53 4.21
N GLY A 165 -4.86 5.38 5.48
CA GLY A 165 -3.52 4.96 5.87
C GLY A 165 -3.50 3.45 6.01
N ALA A 166 -2.99 2.76 4.99
CA ALA A 166 -3.02 1.31 4.94
C ALA A 166 -1.69 0.67 5.38
N LEU A 167 -1.79 -0.47 6.06
CA LEU A 167 -0.68 -1.36 6.38
C LEU A 167 -1.14 -2.78 6.09
N TYR A 168 -0.45 -3.45 5.18
CA TYR A 168 -0.91 -4.71 4.60
C TYR A 168 0.25 -5.57 4.11
N PHE A 169 -0.05 -6.82 3.75
CA PHE A 169 0.90 -7.75 3.18
C PHE A 169 0.53 -8.10 1.76
N SER A 170 1.52 -8.06 0.87
CA SER A 170 1.37 -8.47 -0.54
C SER A 170 2.31 -9.63 -0.87
N GLN A 171 1.84 -10.61 -1.65
CA GLN A 171 2.64 -11.79 -2.06
C GLN A 171 3.60 -11.47 -3.22
N MET A 172 4.39 -10.41 -3.04
CA MET A 172 5.46 -9.99 -3.94
C MET A 172 6.69 -10.90 -3.83
N ASP A 173 7.53 -10.89 -4.88
CA ASP A 173 8.84 -11.53 -4.83
C ASP A 173 9.82 -10.72 -3.97
N ALA A 174 10.64 -11.42 -3.17
CA ALA A 174 11.60 -10.79 -2.26
C ALA A 174 12.58 -9.84 -2.96
N ASP A 175 12.99 -10.12 -4.20
CA ASP A 175 13.91 -9.31 -4.98
C ASP A 175 13.21 -8.31 -5.92
N GLY A 176 11.88 -8.14 -5.77
CA GLY A 176 11.07 -7.30 -6.66
C GLY A 176 10.97 -7.81 -8.10
N GLY A 177 11.25 -9.10 -8.33
CA GLY A 177 11.11 -9.79 -9.61
C GLY A 177 12.39 -9.84 -10.46
N MET A 178 13.55 -9.48 -9.92
CA MET A 178 14.82 -9.46 -10.68
C MET A 178 15.22 -10.84 -11.21
N ALA A 179 15.09 -11.88 -10.39
CA ALA A 179 15.45 -13.25 -10.78
C ALA A 179 14.50 -13.81 -11.84
N LYS A 180 13.21 -13.45 -11.79
CA LYS A 180 12.20 -13.92 -12.76
C LYS A 180 12.24 -13.16 -14.07
N TYR A 181 12.57 -11.85 -14.03
CA TYR A 181 12.44 -10.96 -15.18
C TYR A 181 13.77 -10.30 -15.49
N SER A 182 14.52 -10.87 -16.43
CA SER A 182 15.89 -10.42 -16.77
C SER A 182 15.98 -8.94 -17.20
N ASN A 183 14.89 -8.34 -17.68
CA ASN A 183 14.81 -6.91 -18.03
C ASN A 183 14.61 -5.98 -16.82
N ASN A 184 14.23 -6.52 -15.66
CA ASN A 184 14.23 -5.79 -14.40
C ASN A 184 15.64 -5.74 -13.82
N LYS A 185 16.33 -4.61 -13.98
CA LYS A 185 17.66 -4.37 -13.41
C LYS A 185 17.63 -3.53 -12.13
N ALA A 186 16.44 -3.18 -11.63
CA ALA A 186 16.25 -2.29 -10.50
C ALA A 186 15.92 -3.07 -9.20
N GLY A 187 14.89 -3.91 -9.24
CA GLY A 187 14.52 -4.78 -8.11
C GLY A 187 13.96 -4.07 -6.88
N ALA A 188 13.96 -4.80 -5.76
CA ALA A 188 13.41 -4.32 -4.48
C ALA A 188 14.06 -3.02 -3.98
N LYS A 189 15.35 -2.81 -4.31
CA LYS A 189 16.08 -1.56 -4.06
C LYS A 189 15.38 -0.31 -4.61
N TYR A 190 14.56 -0.46 -5.64
CA TYR A 190 13.79 0.62 -6.26
C TYR A 190 12.28 0.41 -6.17
N GLY A 191 11.83 -0.49 -5.29
CA GLY A 191 10.40 -0.70 -5.05
C GLY A 191 9.66 -1.41 -6.20
N THR A 192 10.34 -2.21 -7.03
CA THR A 192 9.68 -2.92 -8.15
C THR A 192 8.91 -4.16 -7.70
N GLY A 193 8.07 -4.68 -8.59
CA GLY A 193 7.41 -5.99 -8.42
C GLY A 193 6.09 -5.96 -7.66
N TYR A 194 5.51 -4.77 -7.46
CA TYR A 194 4.23 -4.62 -6.77
C TYR A 194 3.11 -5.42 -7.44
N CYS A 195 2.22 -5.96 -6.62
CA CYS A 195 0.98 -6.61 -6.97
C CYS A 195 0.03 -6.53 -5.77
N ASP A 196 -1.25 -6.71 -6.00
CA ASP A 196 -2.25 -6.86 -4.95
C ASP A 196 -3.50 -7.58 -5.51
N ALA A 197 -4.55 -7.74 -4.70
CA ALA A 197 -5.74 -8.47 -5.13
C ALA A 197 -6.66 -7.66 -6.06
N GLN A 198 -6.43 -6.35 -6.20
CA GLN A 198 -7.13 -5.51 -7.18
C GLN A 198 -6.62 -5.70 -8.60
N CYS A 199 -5.49 -6.40 -8.78
CA CYS A 199 -4.84 -6.60 -10.08
C CYS A 199 -4.55 -5.26 -10.81
N PRO A 200 -3.89 -4.29 -10.15
CA PRO A 200 -3.78 -2.90 -10.58
C PRO A 200 -3.15 -2.77 -11.96
N LYS A 201 -3.79 -1.97 -12.81
CA LYS A 201 -3.38 -1.70 -14.19
C LYS A 201 -2.62 -0.39 -14.35
N ASP A 202 -2.51 0.39 -13.28
CA ASP A 202 -1.78 1.66 -13.20
C ASP A 202 -0.28 1.48 -12.94
N ILE A 203 0.16 0.25 -12.64
CA ILE A 203 1.57 -0.07 -12.44
C ILE A 203 2.33 0.10 -13.76
N LYS A 204 3.29 1.03 -13.73
CA LYS A 204 4.03 1.49 -14.92
C LYS A 204 5.02 0.46 -15.46
N PHE A 205 5.53 -0.43 -14.60
CA PHE A 205 6.43 -1.52 -14.99
C PHE A 205 5.99 -2.84 -14.37
N ILE A 206 5.69 -3.83 -15.21
CA ILE A 206 5.23 -5.16 -14.80
C ILE A 206 6.08 -6.19 -15.54
N ASN A 207 6.61 -7.18 -14.83
CA ASN A 207 7.43 -8.26 -15.39
C ASN A 207 8.69 -7.77 -16.16
N GLY A 208 9.29 -6.67 -15.71
CA GLY A 208 10.47 -6.06 -16.37
C GLY A 208 10.16 -5.32 -17.67
N GLU A 209 8.89 -5.08 -17.98
CA GLU A 209 8.41 -4.37 -19.18
C GLU A 209 7.59 -3.13 -18.78
N ALA A 210 7.70 -2.06 -19.56
CA ALA A 210 6.85 -0.88 -19.40
C ALA A 210 5.40 -1.18 -19.83
N ASN A 211 4.41 -0.86 -19.00
CA ASN A 211 2.99 -1.11 -19.25
C ASN A 211 2.34 -0.05 -20.16
N VAL A 212 3.01 0.32 -21.24
CA VAL A 212 2.60 1.44 -22.12
C VAL A 212 1.56 1.07 -23.17
N LEU A 213 1.36 -0.25 -23.40
CA LEU A 213 0.35 -0.72 -24.35
C LEU A 213 -1.04 -0.32 -23.85
N ASP A 214 -1.83 0.27 -24.74
CA ASP A 214 -3.17 0.81 -24.47
C ASP A 214 -3.21 1.81 -23.30
N TRP A 215 -2.09 2.48 -23.00
CA TRP A 215 -2.04 3.41 -21.88
C TRP A 215 -3.03 4.56 -22.05
N LYS A 216 -3.94 4.69 -21.09
CA LYS A 216 -4.92 5.77 -21.02
C LYS A 216 -4.75 6.54 -19.71
N GLY A 217 -4.48 7.84 -19.80
CA GLY A 217 -4.44 8.72 -18.63
C GLY A 217 -5.79 8.74 -17.91
N SER A 218 -5.75 8.84 -16.58
CA SER A 218 -6.97 8.97 -15.78
C SER A 218 -7.66 10.30 -16.04
N SER A 219 -9.00 10.32 -16.02
CA SER A 219 -9.78 11.56 -16.16
C SER A 219 -9.85 12.38 -14.87
N ASN A 220 -9.55 11.77 -13.72
CA ASN A 220 -9.65 12.40 -12.40
C ASN A 220 -8.35 12.30 -11.58
N ASP A 221 -7.26 11.79 -12.15
CA ASP A 221 -5.91 11.78 -11.57
C ASP A 221 -4.89 12.20 -12.63
N ALA A 222 -4.21 13.33 -12.41
CA ALA A 222 -3.22 13.86 -13.35
C ALA A 222 -1.90 13.04 -13.39
N ASN A 223 -1.65 12.22 -12.37
CA ASN A 223 -0.39 11.48 -12.18
C ASN A 223 -0.49 9.99 -12.58
N SER A 224 -1.70 9.52 -12.86
CA SER A 224 -2.00 8.11 -13.12
C SER A 224 -2.69 7.87 -14.47
N GLY A 225 -2.77 6.60 -14.81
CA GLY A 225 -3.39 6.06 -16.01
C GLY A 225 -3.40 4.55 -15.90
N THR A 226 -3.95 3.86 -16.89
CA THR A 226 -3.95 2.39 -16.91
C THR A 226 -3.43 1.89 -18.23
N GLY A 227 -2.58 0.86 -18.17
CA GLY A 227 -2.12 0.11 -19.34
C GLY A 227 -2.99 -1.11 -19.63
N ARG A 228 -2.53 -1.92 -20.58
CA ARG A 228 -3.17 -3.20 -20.96
C ARG A 228 -3.12 -4.21 -19.82
N TYR A 229 -1.97 -4.32 -19.16
CA TYR A 229 -1.72 -5.36 -18.16
C TYR A 229 -2.04 -4.87 -16.75
N GLY A 230 -2.42 -5.80 -15.89
CA GLY A 230 -2.41 -5.63 -14.44
C GLY A 230 -1.48 -6.62 -13.76
N THR A 231 -1.31 -6.48 -12.44
CA THR A 231 -0.40 -7.32 -11.64
C THR A 231 -1.10 -7.80 -10.37
N CYS A 232 -1.48 -9.08 -10.36
CA CYS A 232 -2.29 -9.72 -9.34
C CYS A 232 -1.43 -10.50 -8.34
N CYS A 233 -1.81 -10.51 -7.06
CA CYS A 233 -1.37 -11.52 -6.10
C CYS A 233 -2.25 -11.53 -4.85
N ASN A 234 -2.10 -12.57 -4.02
CA ASN A 234 -2.80 -12.64 -2.73
C ASN A 234 -2.40 -11.45 -1.85
N GLU A 235 -3.36 -10.93 -1.11
CA GLU A 235 -3.22 -9.75 -0.27
C GLU A 235 -3.86 -9.98 1.10
N MET A 236 -3.23 -9.46 2.14
CA MET A 236 -3.78 -9.45 3.49
C MET A 236 -3.73 -8.03 4.03
N ASP A 237 -4.87 -7.37 4.02
CA ASP A 237 -5.06 -6.05 4.57
C ASP A 237 -5.20 -6.15 6.08
N VAL A 238 -4.07 -5.96 6.77
CA VAL A 238 -4.04 -5.94 8.23
C VAL A 238 -4.75 -4.70 8.74
N TRP A 239 -4.64 -3.59 8.01
CA TRP A 239 -5.16 -2.31 8.42
C TRP A 239 -5.43 -1.43 7.22
N GLU A 240 -6.70 -1.08 7.04
CA GLU A 240 -7.12 0.03 6.21
C GLU A 240 -7.96 0.95 7.08
N ALA A 241 -7.56 2.20 7.21
CA ALA A 241 -8.25 3.08 8.15
C ALA A 241 -8.04 4.56 7.89
N ASN A 242 -9.00 5.30 8.43
CA ASN A 242 -8.83 6.68 8.84
C ASN A 242 -9.36 6.85 10.27
N SER A 243 -9.54 8.10 10.71
CA SER A 243 -10.02 8.41 12.06
C SER A 243 -11.49 8.01 12.32
N VAL A 244 -12.26 7.65 11.28
CA VAL A 244 -13.69 7.34 11.36
C VAL A 244 -13.96 5.84 11.31
N SER A 245 -13.30 5.13 10.39
CA SER A 245 -13.51 3.70 10.19
C SER A 245 -12.21 2.95 10.00
N THR A 246 -12.24 1.65 10.27
CA THR A 246 -11.15 0.72 9.94
C THR A 246 -11.71 -0.63 9.48
N ALA A 247 -10.97 -1.30 8.60
CA ALA A 247 -11.21 -2.67 8.17
C ALA A 247 -9.91 -3.50 8.23
N TYR A 248 -10.07 -4.81 8.35
CA TYR A 248 -9.02 -5.78 8.05
C TYR A 248 -9.61 -6.92 7.22
N THR A 249 -8.89 -7.33 6.18
CA THR A 249 -9.48 -8.06 5.06
C THR A 249 -8.46 -9.01 4.39
N PRO A 250 -8.67 -10.33 4.39
CA PRO A 250 -7.92 -11.25 3.55
C PRO A 250 -8.52 -11.29 2.13
N HIS A 251 -7.65 -11.25 1.13
CA HIS A 251 -7.97 -11.29 -0.29
C HIS A 251 -7.21 -12.42 -1.00
N PRO A 252 -7.79 -13.63 -1.06
CA PRO A 252 -7.18 -14.74 -1.76
C PRO A 252 -7.30 -14.59 -3.29
N CYS A 253 -6.34 -15.17 -4.00
CA CYS A 253 -6.35 -15.34 -5.44
C CYS A 253 -6.26 -16.82 -5.81
N ASN A 254 -6.71 -17.16 -7.02
CA ASN A 254 -6.56 -18.51 -7.58
C ASN A 254 -5.14 -18.79 -8.11
N VAL A 255 -4.23 -17.82 -8.02
CA VAL A 255 -2.80 -17.92 -8.31
C VAL A 255 -1.98 -17.77 -7.03
N GLN A 256 -0.69 -18.10 -7.10
CA GLN A 256 0.28 -17.90 -6.01
C GLN A 256 1.47 -17.08 -6.51
N GLY A 257 1.82 -16.04 -5.75
CA GLY A 257 2.82 -15.04 -6.10
C GLY A 257 2.33 -14.04 -7.15
N GLN A 258 3.18 -13.06 -7.44
CA GLN A 258 2.92 -12.05 -8.47
C GLN A 258 2.63 -12.69 -9.83
N THR A 259 1.49 -12.31 -10.43
CA THR A 259 1.03 -12.78 -11.74
C THR A 259 0.52 -11.63 -12.58
N ARG A 260 1.05 -11.46 -13.80
CA ARG A 260 0.54 -10.48 -14.77
C ARG A 260 -0.79 -10.95 -15.36
N CYS A 261 -1.79 -10.07 -15.41
CA CYS A 261 -3.11 -10.34 -16.01
C CYS A 261 -3.35 -9.47 -17.25
N SER A 262 -4.29 -9.90 -18.10
CA SER A 262 -4.84 -9.08 -19.21
C SER A 262 -6.35 -9.32 -19.36
N GLY A 263 -7.08 -8.32 -19.84
CA GLY A 263 -8.52 -8.43 -20.09
C GLY A 263 -9.30 -8.86 -18.85
N SER A 264 -10.20 -9.84 -19.00
CA SER A 264 -11.04 -10.36 -17.92
C SER A 264 -10.26 -11.11 -16.82
N GLN A 265 -8.99 -11.46 -17.04
CA GLN A 265 -8.17 -12.06 -15.99
C GLN A 265 -7.97 -11.08 -14.83
N CYS A 266 -7.86 -9.78 -15.11
CA CYS A 266 -7.63 -8.76 -14.08
C CYS A 266 -8.81 -8.56 -13.12
N THR A 267 -9.97 -9.17 -13.39
CA THR A 267 -11.14 -9.12 -12.51
C THR A 267 -11.57 -10.51 -12.01
N SER A 268 -10.93 -11.59 -12.48
CA SER A 268 -11.31 -12.98 -12.14
C SER A 268 -10.20 -13.79 -11.48
N THR A 269 -8.99 -13.23 -11.38
CA THR A 269 -7.83 -13.90 -10.76
C THR A 269 -7.86 -13.83 -9.23
N CYS A 270 -8.36 -12.74 -8.68
CA CYS A 270 -8.31 -12.41 -7.26
C CYS A 270 -9.68 -12.01 -6.72
N ASP A 271 -9.86 -12.23 -5.42
CA ASP A 271 -11.00 -11.71 -4.69
C ASP A 271 -10.79 -10.21 -4.38
N GLN A 272 -11.33 -9.35 -5.25
CA GLN A 272 -11.22 -7.89 -5.09
C GLN A 272 -12.02 -7.36 -3.88
N ALA A 273 -13.06 -8.08 -3.46
CA ALA A 273 -13.93 -7.65 -2.35
C ALA A 273 -13.42 -8.10 -0.98
N GLY A 274 -12.75 -9.25 -0.92
CA GLY A 274 -12.21 -9.80 0.32
C GLY A 274 -13.28 -10.32 1.28
N CYS A 275 -12.85 -10.79 2.44
CA CYS A 275 -13.71 -11.10 3.59
C CYS A 275 -13.48 -10.11 4.73
N ASP A 276 -14.10 -8.93 4.65
CA ASP A 276 -13.77 -7.80 5.51
C ASP A 276 -14.41 -7.87 6.90
N PHE A 277 -13.68 -7.37 7.90
CA PHE A 277 -14.23 -7.03 9.21
C PHE A 277 -14.00 -5.54 9.50
N ASN A 278 -15.07 -4.75 9.34
CA ASN A 278 -15.18 -3.37 9.80
C ASN A 278 -16.24 -3.31 10.91
N SER A 279 -15.87 -2.90 12.12
CA SER A 279 -16.77 -2.89 13.28
C SER A 279 -18.07 -2.11 13.05
N TYR A 280 -18.00 -0.97 12.36
CA TYR A 280 -19.17 -0.16 12.02
C TYR A 280 -20.06 -0.89 11.01
N ARG A 281 -19.46 -1.47 9.96
CA ARG A 281 -20.17 -2.28 8.95
C ARG A 281 -20.83 -3.51 9.55
N MET A 282 -20.22 -4.08 10.59
CA MET A 282 -20.75 -5.20 11.36
C MET A 282 -21.77 -4.78 12.43
N GLY A 283 -22.27 -3.54 12.40
CA GLY A 283 -23.37 -3.07 13.25
C GLY A 283 -22.96 -2.46 14.59
N VAL A 284 -21.66 -2.30 14.87
CA VAL A 284 -21.14 -1.72 16.12
C VAL A 284 -20.57 -0.33 15.88
N LYS A 285 -21.45 0.67 15.95
CA LYS A 285 -21.15 2.07 15.55
C LYS A 285 -20.36 2.89 16.57
N ASN A 286 -20.19 2.39 17.80
CA ASN A 286 -19.54 3.09 18.91
C ASN A 286 -18.22 2.43 19.34
N PHE A 287 -17.65 1.56 18.51
CA PHE A 287 -16.41 0.84 18.83
C PHE A 287 -15.16 1.63 18.46
N TYR A 288 -15.03 2.07 17.20
CA TYR A 288 -13.85 2.74 16.67
C TYR A 288 -14.19 4.15 16.20
N GLY A 289 -13.43 5.16 16.65
CA GLY A 289 -13.58 6.55 16.25
C GLY A 289 -13.19 7.53 17.36
N LYS A 290 -13.29 8.83 17.10
CA LYS A 290 -12.84 9.87 18.04
C LYS A 290 -13.65 9.82 19.34
N GLY A 291 -12.97 9.53 20.46
CA GLY A 291 -13.60 9.39 21.78
C GLY A 291 -14.43 8.11 21.98
N LEU A 292 -14.34 7.13 21.07
CA LEU A 292 -15.02 5.85 21.19
C LEU A 292 -14.19 4.82 21.98
N THR A 293 -14.63 3.54 21.98
CA THR A 293 -13.96 2.46 22.72
C THR A 293 -12.48 2.33 22.34
N VAL A 294 -12.19 2.34 21.03
CA VAL A 294 -10.87 2.56 20.45
C VAL A 294 -10.84 4.01 19.97
N ASP A 295 -10.18 4.88 20.75
CA ASP A 295 -10.21 6.33 20.57
C ASP A 295 -9.18 6.76 19.50
N THR A 296 -9.67 7.11 18.31
CA THR A 296 -8.80 7.49 17.17
C THR A 296 -8.16 8.86 17.32
N SER A 297 -8.48 9.64 18.36
CA SER A 297 -7.76 10.88 18.67
C SER A 297 -6.39 10.65 19.31
N LYS A 298 -6.04 9.39 19.59
CA LYS A 298 -4.79 8.99 20.22
C LYS A 298 -4.19 7.81 19.48
N LYS A 299 -2.87 7.66 19.61
CA LYS A 299 -2.16 6.45 19.17
C LYS A 299 -2.79 5.20 19.80
N MET A 300 -2.81 4.10 19.05
CA MET A 300 -3.26 2.79 19.51
C MET A 300 -2.29 1.72 19.02
N THR A 301 -2.21 0.61 19.75
CA THR A 301 -1.58 -0.61 19.28
C THR A 301 -2.64 -1.49 18.62
N VAL A 302 -2.35 -2.01 17.44
CA VAL A 302 -3.16 -2.95 16.68
C VAL A 302 -2.43 -4.27 16.64
N VAL A 303 -3.07 -5.33 17.10
CA VAL A 303 -2.55 -6.70 17.16
C VAL A 303 -3.39 -7.56 16.22
N THR A 304 -2.75 -8.30 15.33
CA THR A 304 -3.41 -9.26 14.43
C THR A 304 -2.77 -10.63 14.57
N GLN A 305 -3.58 -11.62 14.93
CA GLN A 305 -3.16 -13.00 15.15
C GLN A 305 -3.64 -13.88 13.98
N PHE A 306 -2.74 -14.67 13.41
CA PHE A 306 -3.03 -15.58 12.30
C PHE A 306 -3.01 -17.02 12.80
N ILE A 307 -4.14 -17.48 13.30
CA ILE A 307 -4.24 -18.73 14.06
C ILE A 307 -4.42 -19.90 13.10
N THR A 308 -3.66 -20.97 13.32
CA THR A 308 -3.77 -22.22 12.58
C THR A 308 -4.59 -23.27 13.33
N ALA A 309 -5.13 -24.25 12.60
CA ALA A 309 -6.03 -25.24 13.14
C ALA A 309 -5.40 -26.16 14.21
N ASP A 310 -4.10 -26.42 14.12
CA ASP A 310 -3.34 -27.28 15.02
C ASP A 310 -2.39 -26.51 15.96
N GLY A 311 -2.40 -25.17 15.90
CA GLY A 311 -1.51 -24.33 16.71
C GLY A 311 -0.04 -24.37 16.30
N THR A 312 0.27 -24.82 15.08
CA THR A 312 1.63 -24.86 14.53
C THR A 312 1.80 -23.94 13.32
N ALA A 313 3.03 -23.51 13.04
CA ALA A 313 3.34 -22.71 11.85
C ALA A 313 3.13 -23.46 10.51
N SER A 314 2.96 -24.80 10.53
CA SER A 314 2.63 -25.60 9.35
C SER A 314 1.13 -25.86 9.16
N GLY A 315 0.32 -25.64 10.19
CA GLY A 315 -1.12 -25.91 10.16
C GLY A 315 -1.89 -25.09 9.14
N ALA A 316 -3.11 -25.51 8.84
CA ALA A 316 -4.04 -24.75 8.01
C ALA A 316 -4.47 -23.45 8.72
N LEU A 317 -4.47 -22.31 8.01
CA LEU A 317 -5.02 -21.06 8.53
C LEU A 317 -6.51 -21.26 8.88
N LYS A 318 -6.90 -20.84 10.08
CA LYS A 318 -8.25 -21.09 10.63
C LYS A 318 -8.96 -19.82 11.06
N GLU A 319 -8.24 -18.84 11.59
CA GLU A 319 -8.82 -17.63 12.16
C GLU A 319 -7.85 -16.46 12.05
N ILE A 320 -8.36 -15.28 11.71
CA ILE A 320 -7.64 -14.01 11.80
C ILE A 320 -8.31 -13.17 12.88
N ARG A 321 -7.63 -12.99 14.02
CA ARG A 321 -8.15 -12.31 15.20
C ARG A 321 -7.53 -10.93 15.37
N ARG A 322 -8.33 -9.99 15.86
CA ARG A 322 -7.95 -8.60 16.13
C ARG A 322 -8.01 -8.29 17.62
N ILE A 323 -6.98 -7.61 18.12
CA ILE A 323 -6.94 -7.04 19.47
C ILE A 323 -6.37 -5.62 19.36
N TYR A 324 -6.81 -4.71 20.22
CA TYR A 324 -6.24 -3.38 20.36
C TYR A 324 -5.64 -3.21 21.76
N VAL A 325 -4.61 -2.37 21.88
CA VAL A 325 -4.13 -1.89 23.19
C VAL A 325 -4.09 -0.38 23.15
N GLN A 326 -4.74 0.28 24.11
CA GLN A 326 -4.73 1.73 24.20
C GLN A 326 -4.70 2.18 25.66
N ASN A 327 -3.80 3.12 25.97
CA ASN A 327 -3.57 3.60 27.34
C ASN A 327 -3.34 2.46 28.35
N GLY A 328 -2.58 1.44 27.93
CA GLY A 328 -2.27 0.26 28.75
C GLY A 328 -3.42 -0.72 28.96
N LYS A 329 -4.57 -0.56 28.27
CA LYS A 329 -5.71 -1.47 28.36
C LYS A 329 -5.86 -2.29 27.09
N VAL A 330 -5.96 -3.60 27.25
CA VAL A 330 -6.34 -4.52 26.18
C VAL A 330 -7.82 -4.36 25.86
N ILE A 331 -8.15 -4.22 24.58
CA ILE A 331 -9.49 -4.07 24.04
C ILE A 331 -9.68 -5.18 23.01
N GLN A 332 -10.56 -6.13 23.31
CA GLN A 332 -10.94 -7.17 22.34
C GLN A 332 -11.72 -6.56 21.18
N ASN A 333 -11.66 -7.18 20.01
CA ASN A 333 -12.45 -6.73 18.87
C ASN A 333 -13.96 -6.69 19.19
N SER A 334 -14.69 -5.82 18.50
CA SER A 334 -16.14 -5.80 18.58
C SER A 334 -16.74 -7.13 18.12
N LYS A 335 -17.85 -7.55 18.70
CA LYS A 335 -18.68 -8.65 18.15
C LYS A 335 -19.67 -8.11 17.13
N THR A 336 -19.88 -8.83 16.03
CA THR A 336 -20.87 -8.48 15.03
C THR A 336 -22.28 -8.38 15.63
N ASN A 337 -23.05 -7.42 15.15
CA ASN A 337 -24.42 -7.14 15.54
C ASN A 337 -25.29 -6.92 14.30
N ILE A 338 -25.41 -7.98 13.49
CA ILE A 338 -26.23 -8.00 12.28
C ILE A 338 -27.43 -8.92 12.51
N SER A 339 -28.64 -8.42 12.30
CA SER A 339 -29.86 -9.21 12.48
C SER A 339 -29.85 -10.47 11.61
N GLY A 340 -30.14 -11.63 12.21
CA GLY A 340 -30.13 -12.92 11.51
C GLY A 340 -28.74 -13.53 11.29
N MET A 341 -27.67 -12.88 11.75
CA MET A 341 -26.30 -13.41 11.70
C MET A 341 -25.82 -13.78 13.10
N SER A 342 -25.09 -14.89 13.25
CA SER A 342 -24.41 -15.21 14.50
C SER A 342 -23.40 -14.12 14.88
N ALA A 343 -23.06 -14.03 16.17
CA ALA A 343 -22.05 -13.11 16.66
C ALA A 343 -20.64 -13.68 16.40
N TYR A 344 -19.79 -12.89 15.73
CA TYR A 344 -18.37 -13.18 15.47
C TYR A 344 -17.52 -11.98 15.91
N ASP A 345 -16.29 -12.20 16.36
CA ASP A 345 -15.30 -11.15 16.68
C ASP A 345 -13.97 -11.33 15.93
N SER A 346 -13.91 -12.31 15.03
CA SER A 346 -12.75 -12.61 14.21
C SER A 346 -13.19 -13.07 12.82
N ILE A 347 -12.26 -13.03 11.87
CA ILE A 347 -12.51 -13.56 10.53
C ILE A 347 -12.26 -15.06 10.58
N THR A 348 -13.26 -15.82 10.13
CA THR A 348 -13.24 -17.27 9.95
C THR A 348 -14.04 -17.60 8.69
N GLU A 349 -13.85 -18.78 8.07
CA GLU A 349 -14.65 -19.15 6.90
C GLU A 349 -16.18 -19.17 7.17
N PRO A 350 -16.67 -19.61 8.35
CA PRO A 350 -18.07 -19.45 8.74
C PRO A 350 -18.52 -17.98 8.82
N PHE A 351 -17.69 -17.10 9.40
CA PHE A 351 -17.96 -15.66 9.41
C PHE A 351 -18.08 -15.12 7.98
N CYS A 352 -17.13 -15.41 7.10
CA CYS A 352 -17.14 -14.94 5.71
C CYS A 352 -18.42 -15.37 4.99
N SER A 353 -18.81 -16.64 5.15
CA SER A 353 -20.03 -17.16 4.53
C SER A 353 -21.28 -16.47 5.07
N ALA A 354 -21.40 -16.35 6.40
CA ALA A 354 -22.53 -15.70 7.05
C ALA A 354 -22.64 -14.21 6.69
N GLN A 355 -21.51 -13.49 6.68
CA GLN A 355 -21.39 -12.08 6.31
C GLN A 355 -21.86 -11.86 4.87
N LYS A 356 -21.31 -12.61 3.91
CA LYS A 356 -21.64 -12.46 2.48
C LYS A 356 -23.11 -12.74 2.23
N THR A 357 -23.68 -13.78 2.85
CA THR A 357 -25.12 -14.06 2.80
C THR A 357 -25.95 -12.91 3.39
N ALA A 358 -25.61 -12.43 4.59
CA ALA A 358 -26.38 -11.39 5.27
C ALA A 358 -26.38 -10.06 4.50
N PHE A 359 -25.30 -9.73 3.77
CA PHE A 359 -25.17 -8.49 3.02
C PHE A 359 -25.62 -8.62 1.55
N SER A 360 -25.97 -9.83 1.13
CA SER A 360 -26.27 -10.18 -0.26
C SER A 360 -25.11 -9.87 -1.21
N ASP A 361 -23.88 -10.12 -0.74
CA ASP A 361 -22.64 -9.99 -1.51
C ASP A 361 -22.26 -11.36 -2.09
N THR A 362 -21.68 -11.38 -3.29
CA THR A 362 -21.08 -12.60 -3.86
C THR A 362 -19.91 -13.06 -3.00
N ASN A 363 -19.85 -14.34 -2.63
CA ASN A 363 -18.75 -14.90 -1.86
C ASN A 363 -17.56 -15.28 -2.76
N THR A 364 -16.93 -14.27 -3.37
CA THR A 364 -15.70 -14.42 -4.18
C THR A 364 -14.53 -14.95 -3.37
N PHE A 365 -14.46 -14.62 -2.06
CA PHE A 365 -13.48 -15.16 -1.12
C PHE A 365 -13.42 -16.69 -1.16
N SER A 366 -14.58 -17.35 -1.01
CA SER A 366 -14.69 -18.81 -1.08
C SER A 366 -14.35 -19.34 -2.49
N GLN A 367 -14.81 -18.65 -3.54
CA GLN A 367 -14.53 -19.03 -4.93
C GLN A 367 -13.04 -18.97 -5.29
N MET A 368 -12.29 -18.08 -4.65
CA MET A 368 -10.83 -17.94 -4.83
C MET A 368 -10.03 -18.81 -3.86
N GLY A 369 -10.68 -19.75 -3.15
CA GLY A 369 -10.04 -20.74 -2.30
C GLY A 369 -9.84 -20.33 -0.85
N GLY A 370 -10.45 -19.22 -0.41
CA GLY A 370 -10.54 -18.82 0.99
C GLY A 370 -9.22 -18.92 1.76
N TYR A 371 -9.25 -19.52 2.95
CA TYR A 371 -8.04 -19.70 3.77
C TYR A 371 -7.07 -20.74 3.22
N THR A 372 -7.49 -21.61 2.31
CA THR A 372 -6.56 -22.54 1.67
C THR A 372 -5.54 -21.79 0.83
N ASN A 373 -5.97 -20.86 -0.03
CA ASN A 373 -5.04 -20.09 -0.87
C ASN A 373 -4.36 -18.97 -0.10
N MET A 374 -5.05 -18.35 0.86
CA MET A 374 -4.43 -17.34 1.72
C MET A 374 -3.35 -17.93 2.63
N GLY A 375 -3.57 -19.14 3.17
CA GLY A 375 -2.57 -19.88 3.96
C GLY A 375 -1.32 -20.23 3.15
N LYS A 376 -1.47 -20.62 1.88
CA LYS A 376 -0.31 -20.86 0.98
C LYS A 376 0.51 -19.58 0.75
N ALA A 377 -0.15 -18.42 0.64
CA ALA A 377 0.54 -17.15 0.53
C ALA A 377 1.32 -16.82 1.82
N PHE A 378 0.72 -17.09 2.99
CA PHE A 378 1.40 -16.91 4.28
C PHE A 378 2.59 -17.86 4.44
N ASP A 379 2.53 -19.08 3.90
CA ASP A 379 3.64 -20.04 3.89
C ASP A 379 4.82 -19.58 3.01
N ALA A 380 4.51 -19.06 1.83
CA ALA A 380 5.50 -18.54 0.89
C ALA A 380 6.26 -17.33 1.46
N GLY A 381 5.58 -16.57 2.33
CA GLY A 381 6.05 -15.31 2.87
C GLY A 381 5.51 -14.13 2.05
N MET A 382 5.19 -13.04 2.72
CA MET A 382 4.63 -11.84 2.11
C MET A 382 5.44 -10.59 2.50
N VAL A 383 5.41 -9.59 1.62
CA VAL A 383 6.09 -8.30 1.80
C VAL A 383 5.17 -7.35 2.56
N LEU A 384 5.69 -6.71 3.60
CA LEU A 384 4.99 -5.66 4.33
C LEU A 384 4.95 -4.36 3.51
N VAL A 385 3.76 -3.81 3.35
CA VAL A 385 3.46 -2.56 2.65
C VAL A 385 2.84 -1.55 3.61
N LEU A 386 3.27 -0.29 3.53
CA LEU A 386 2.69 0.83 4.27
C LEU A 386 2.38 1.95 3.27
N SER A 387 1.18 2.51 3.34
CA SER A 387 0.75 3.53 2.39
C SER A 387 -0.18 4.58 3.00
N ILE A 388 -0.33 5.67 2.26
CA ILE A 388 -1.36 6.68 2.46
C ILE A 388 -1.89 7.11 1.10
N TRP A 389 -3.20 7.10 0.92
CA TRP A 389 -3.84 7.36 -0.38
C TRP A 389 -5.29 7.82 -0.22
N ASP A 390 -5.79 8.49 -1.25
CA ASP A 390 -7.20 8.77 -1.52
C ASP A 390 -7.67 7.95 -2.74
N ASP A 391 -8.99 7.78 -2.87
CA ASP A 391 -9.56 6.80 -3.78
C ASP A 391 -10.27 7.46 -4.97
N HIS A 392 -9.62 7.38 -6.14
CA HIS A 392 -10.16 7.88 -7.39
C HIS A 392 -11.26 6.99 -8.03
N ALA A 393 -11.51 5.79 -7.49
CA ALA A 393 -12.52 4.87 -8.01
C ALA A 393 -13.85 4.98 -7.24
N ALA A 394 -13.81 5.06 -5.92
CA ALA A 394 -14.99 5.02 -5.07
C ALA A 394 -14.97 6.02 -3.90
N ASN A 395 -14.08 7.02 -3.91
CA ASN A 395 -14.00 8.10 -2.93
C ASN A 395 -13.85 7.61 -1.48
N MET A 396 -13.32 6.40 -1.26
CA MET A 396 -13.15 5.76 0.05
C MET A 396 -14.48 5.42 0.76
N LEU A 397 -15.61 5.55 0.07
CA LEU A 397 -16.95 5.35 0.66
C LEU A 397 -17.16 3.91 1.14
N TRP A 398 -16.47 2.96 0.50
CA TRP A 398 -16.45 1.54 0.87
C TRP A 398 -15.78 1.26 2.22
N LEU A 399 -15.05 2.23 2.78
CA LEU A 399 -14.43 2.15 4.11
C LEU A 399 -15.22 2.94 5.16
N ASP A 400 -15.60 4.19 4.86
CA ASP A 400 -16.00 5.17 5.89
C ASP A 400 -17.41 5.79 5.72
N SER A 401 -18.17 5.39 4.70
CA SER A 401 -19.48 5.96 4.39
C SER A 401 -20.55 4.89 4.10
N ASN A 402 -21.60 5.25 3.36
CA ASN A 402 -22.58 4.30 2.82
C ASN A 402 -22.15 3.88 1.42
N TYR A 403 -21.95 2.58 1.21
CA TYR A 403 -21.55 2.04 -0.08
C TYR A 403 -22.20 0.69 -0.40
N PRO A 404 -22.79 0.53 -1.61
CA PRO A 404 -22.90 1.56 -2.67
C PRO A 404 -23.89 2.67 -2.32
N THR A 405 -23.78 3.82 -2.98
CA THR A 405 -24.54 5.05 -2.63
C THR A 405 -26.01 5.03 -3.06
N ASP A 406 -26.40 4.04 -3.86
CA ASP A 406 -27.76 3.83 -4.38
C ASP A 406 -28.59 2.85 -3.54
N ARG A 407 -27.99 2.24 -2.50
CA ARG A 407 -28.68 1.37 -1.53
C ARG A 407 -28.99 2.12 -0.23
N PRO A 408 -30.10 1.82 0.45
CA PRO A 408 -30.45 2.47 1.70
C PRO A 408 -29.46 2.09 2.80
N ALA A 409 -29.04 3.09 3.60
CA ALA A 409 -28.08 2.90 4.69
C ALA A 409 -28.56 1.93 5.80
N SER A 410 -29.87 1.65 5.87
CA SER A 410 -30.45 0.67 6.79
C SER A 410 -30.26 -0.78 6.34
N GLN A 411 -29.90 -1.02 5.07
CA GLN A 411 -29.64 -2.36 4.57
C GLN A 411 -28.30 -2.88 5.14
N PRO A 412 -28.26 -4.10 5.70
CA PRO A 412 -27.02 -4.68 6.24
C PRO A 412 -25.86 -4.63 5.25
N GLY A 413 -24.70 -4.19 5.74
CA GLY A 413 -23.46 -4.09 4.95
C GLY A 413 -23.28 -2.79 4.15
N VAL A 414 -24.32 -1.94 4.04
CA VAL A 414 -24.23 -0.66 3.30
C VAL A 414 -23.48 0.40 4.09
N ALA A 415 -23.83 0.62 5.36
CA ALA A 415 -23.22 1.65 6.19
C ALA A 415 -21.92 1.16 6.83
N ARG A 416 -20.81 1.88 6.60
CA ARG A 416 -19.43 1.44 6.93
C ARG A 416 -18.67 2.47 7.75
N GLY A 417 -19.21 3.67 7.86
CA GLY A 417 -18.79 4.72 8.77
C GLY A 417 -19.79 5.86 8.79
N SER A 418 -19.39 6.98 9.38
CA SER A 418 -20.23 8.16 9.54
C SER A 418 -19.94 9.28 8.52
N CYS A 419 -19.05 9.06 7.56
CA CYS A 419 -18.72 10.06 6.55
C CYS A 419 -19.88 10.26 5.57
N ALA A 420 -20.04 11.48 5.06
CA ALA A 420 -21.07 11.79 4.07
C ALA A 420 -20.78 11.08 2.74
N THR A 421 -21.83 10.68 2.00
CA THR A 421 -21.68 10.05 0.67
C THR A 421 -21.09 10.99 -0.38
N THR A 422 -21.06 12.29 -0.10
CA THR A 422 -20.41 13.33 -0.92
C THR A 422 -18.97 13.63 -0.51
N SER A 423 -18.43 12.91 0.49
CA SER A 423 -17.04 13.07 0.93
C SER A 423 -16.07 12.28 0.03
N GLY A 424 -14.77 12.46 0.27
CA GLY A 424 -13.74 11.61 -0.31
C GLY A 424 -13.41 11.83 -1.79
N VAL A 425 -14.02 12.83 -2.44
CA VAL A 425 -13.62 13.24 -3.79
C VAL A 425 -12.14 13.67 -3.76
N PRO A 426 -11.23 13.01 -4.50
CA PRO A 426 -9.77 13.24 -4.40
C PRO A 426 -9.37 14.72 -4.42
N LYS A 427 -9.86 15.46 -5.42
CA LYS A 427 -9.62 16.90 -5.56
C LYS A 427 -9.97 17.70 -4.28
N ASP A 428 -11.08 17.35 -3.63
CA ASP A 428 -11.52 18.04 -2.41
C ASP A 428 -10.66 17.62 -1.22
N VAL A 429 -10.30 16.33 -1.10
CA VAL A 429 -9.45 15.81 -0.02
C VAL A 429 -8.02 16.36 -0.11
N GLU A 430 -7.41 16.34 -1.30
CA GLU A 430 -6.10 16.93 -1.60
C GLU A 430 -6.03 18.43 -1.25
N THR A 431 -7.12 19.15 -1.51
CA THR A 431 -7.22 20.60 -1.25
C THR A 431 -7.45 20.90 0.23
N ASN A 432 -8.38 20.18 0.86
CA ASN A 432 -8.87 20.50 2.20
C ASN A 432 -8.04 19.84 3.30
N SER A 433 -7.35 18.74 3.01
CA SER A 433 -6.56 17.96 3.97
C SER A 433 -5.09 17.75 3.55
N PRO A 434 -4.38 18.76 3.00
CA PRO A 434 -3.04 18.57 2.45
C PRO A 434 -2.00 18.15 3.51
N ASN A 435 -2.26 18.52 4.77
CA ASN A 435 -1.39 18.20 5.90
C ASN A 435 -1.76 16.87 6.59
N ALA A 436 -2.73 16.11 6.05
CA ALA A 436 -3.08 14.81 6.58
C ALA A 436 -1.87 13.87 6.57
N SER A 437 -1.83 12.98 7.56
CA SER A 437 -0.72 12.05 7.73
C SER A 437 -1.11 10.86 8.58
N VAL A 438 -0.45 9.73 8.34
CA VAL A 438 -0.49 8.55 9.21
C VAL A 438 0.90 8.31 9.79
N THR A 439 0.97 7.85 11.04
CA THR A 439 2.22 7.36 11.62
C THR A 439 2.06 5.92 12.04
N PHE A 440 2.87 5.04 11.45
CA PHE A 440 3.03 3.65 11.88
C PHE A 440 4.30 3.55 12.71
N SER A 441 4.29 2.77 13.79
CA SER A 441 5.47 2.64 14.65
C SER A 441 5.47 1.33 15.42
N ASN A 442 6.59 1.02 16.08
CA ASN A 442 6.65 -0.09 17.05
C ASN A 442 6.17 -1.42 16.47
N ILE A 443 6.55 -1.71 15.22
CA ILE A 443 6.24 -2.98 14.56
C ILE A 443 6.92 -4.12 15.33
N LYS A 444 6.16 -5.16 15.65
CA LYS A 444 6.59 -6.37 16.34
C LYS A 444 5.98 -7.58 15.63
N PHE A 445 6.75 -8.65 15.57
CA PHE A 445 6.35 -9.90 14.93
C PHE A 445 6.91 -11.07 15.74
N GLY A 446 6.06 -12.04 16.06
CA GLY A 446 6.47 -13.22 16.84
C GLY A 446 5.31 -14.16 17.14
N ASP A 447 5.52 -15.05 18.11
CA ASP A 447 4.51 -16.02 18.52
C ASP A 447 3.26 -15.34 19.10
N LEU A 448 2.13 -16.04 19.05
CA LEU A 448 0.84 -15.56 19.55
C LEU A 448 0.95 -15.09 21.01
N GLY A 449 0.52 -13.86 21.29
CA GLY A 449 0.57 -13.24 22.62
C GLY A 449 1.94 -12.70 23.05
N SER A 450 2.97 -12.77 22.20
CA SER A 450 4.32 -12.31 22.56
C SER A 450 4.55 -10.81 22.35
N THR A 451 3.68 -10.12 21.60
CA THR A 451 4.00 -8.76 21.11
C THR A 451 3.30 -7.63 21.86
N TYR A 452 2.42 -7.95 22.81
CA TYR A 452 1.73 -6.99 23.68
C TYR A 452 1.63 -7.52 25.13
N SER A 453 1.41 -6.61 26.08
CA SER A 453 1.15 -6.98 27.48
C SER A 453 -0.35 -7.10 27.72
N ALA A 454 -0.77 -8.24 28.28
CA ALA A 454 -2.16 -8.56 28.60
C ALA A 454 -2.72 -7.74 29.77
#